data_AF-A0A0G0CWK0-F1
#
_entry.id   AF-A0A0G0CWK0-F1
#
_cell.length_a   1.000
_cell.length_b   1.000
_cell.length_c   1.000
_cell.angle_alpha   90.00
_cell.angle_beta   90.00
_cell.angle_gamma   90.00
#
_symmetry.space_group_name_H-M   'P 1'
#
loop_
_entity.id
_entity.type
_entity.pdbx_description
1 polymer ?
#
loop_
_entity_poly.entity_id
_entity_poly.type
_entity_poly.pdbx_seq_one_letter_code
_entity_poly.pdbx_strand_id
1 'polypeptide(L)'
;MPSEKLSKNPIEKGQKKESILKMEDFYKEINILIAKRKKEEINGMYELLFIKNVEDLTETDAFMWRKVNSPEINSITQNDLEAYRQDVKNSNNISRKEFQALIVQKITILWLDRQTKERYSQGHK
;
A
#
# COMPACT_ATOMS: atom_id res chain seq x y z
N MET A 1 -56.94 10.49 -22.21
CA MET A 1 -56.06 10.46 -21.01
C MET A 1 -56.65 9.47 -20.03
N PRO A 2 -55.89 8.43 -19.63
CA PRO A 2 -55.29 8.46 -18.30
C PRO A 2 -53.84 7.93 -18.21
N SER A 3 -53.09 8.60 -17.32
CA SER A 3 -52.05 8.19 -16.35
C SER A 3 -51.17 6.94 -16.49
N GLU A 4 -49.87 7.21 -16.27
CA GLU A 4 -48.88 6.42 -15.51
C GLU A 4 -48.38 5.10 -16.13
N LYS A 5 -47.07 4.80 -16.23
CA LYS A 5 -46.01 4.97 -15.23
C LYS A 5 -44.64 5.15 -15.92
N LEU A 6 -43.92 6.21 -15.55
CA LEU A 6 -42.46 6.23 -15.64
C LEU A 6 -41.92 5.12 -14.73
N SER A 7 -41.46 4.01 -15.30
CA SER A 7 -40.67 3.03 -14.56
C SER A 7 -39.29 3.63 -14.31
N LYS A 8 -39.13 4.25 -13.15
CA LYS A 8 -37.82 4.54 -12.56
C LYS A 8 -37.23 3.18 -12.16
N ASN A 9 -36.43 2.57 -13.03
CA ASN A 9 -35.48 1.58 -12.56
C ASN A 9 -34.44 2.33 -11.70
N PRO A 10 -34.33 2.08 -10.39
CA PRO A 10 -33.17 2.53 -9.66
C PRO A 10 -32.00 1.71 -10.19
N ILE A 11 -31.06 2.40 -10.83
CA ILE A 11 -29.71 1.89 -11.00
C ILE A 11 -29.23 1.59 -9.59
N GLU A 12 -29.17 0.30 -9.23
CA GLU A 12 -28.40 -0.17 -8.09
C GLU A 12 -26.95 0.24 -8.34
N LYS A 13 -26.63 1.48 -7.93
CA LYS A 13 -25.27 1.87 -7.63
C LYS A 13 -24.87 1.06 -6.41
N GLY A 14 -24.41 -0.17 -6.66
CA GLY A 14 -23.44 -0.84 -5.81
C GLY A 14 -22.17 -0.01 -5.77
N GLN A 15 -22.23 1.17 -5.13
CA GLN A 15 -21.06 1.82 -4.59
C GLN A 15 -20.54 0.87 -3.52
N LYS A 16 -19.62 -0.02 -3.92
CA LYS A 16 -18.60 -0.52 -3.00
C LYS A 16 -18.11 0.73 -2.28
N LYS A 17 -18.43 0.85 -0.99
CA LYS A 17 -17.87 1.89 -0.13
C LYS A 17 -16.36 1.68 -0.21
N GLU A 18 -15.70 2.44 -1.09
CA GLU A 18 -14.26 2.64 -0.99
C GLU A 18 -14.04 3.12 0.44
N SER A 19 -13.38 2.27 1.23
CA SER A 19 -12.94 2.63 2.56
C SER A 19 -12.10 3.88 2.42
N ILE A 20 -12.64 5.03 2.85
CA ILE A 20 -11.91 6.29 2.89
C ILE A 20 -10.60 6.00 3.61
N LEU A 21 -9.49 6.21 2.91
CA LEU A 21 -8.15 6.08 3.46
C LEU A 21 -8.01 7.11 4.58
N LYS A 22 -8.03 6.64 5.83
CA LYS A 22 -7.80 7.50 6.99
C LYS A 22 -6.30 7.75 7.12
N MET A 23 -5.84 8.88 6.59
CA MET A 23 -4.43 9.29 6.65
C MET A 23 -3.91 9.36 8.10
N GLU A 24 -4.76 9.72 9.06
CA GLU A 24 -4.43 9.74 10.48
C GLU A 24 -4.01 8.36 11.00
N ASP A 25 -4.74 7.31 10.64
CA ASP A 25 -4.42 5.93 11.04
C ASP A 25 -3.09 5.48 10.41
N PHE A 26 -2.88 5.84 9.13
CA PHE A 26 -1.63 5.59 8.44
C PHE A 26 -0.45 6.30 9.12
N TYR A 27 -0.55 7.60 9.39
CA TYR A 27 0.49 8.36 10.08
C TYR A 27 0.77 7.81 11.47
N LYS A 28 -0.26 7.40 12.20
CA LYS A 28 -0.10 6.76 13.51
C LYS A 28 0.69 5.46 13.40
N GLU A 29 0.38 4.62 12.42
CA GLU A 29 1.09 3.37 12.18
C GLU A 29 2.57 3.61 11.86
N ILE A 30 2.86 4.55 10.96
CA ILE A 30 4.24 4.91 10.60
C ILE A 30 5.00 5.49 11.79
N ASN A 31 4.38 6.36 12.59
CA ASN A 31 4.97 6.90 13.81
C ASN A 31 5.31 5.79 14.83
N ILE A 32 4.44 4.78 14.98
CA ILE A 32 4.72 3.63 15.84
C ILE A 32 5.95 2.87 15.33
N LEU A 33 6.06 2.64 14.02
CA LEU A 33 7.23 1.96 13.45
C LEU A 33 8.51 2.77 13.68
N ILE A 34 8.49 4.08 13.45
CA ILE A 34 9.64 4.96 13.71
C ILE A 34 10.02 4.92 15.20
N ALA A 35 9.04 4.95 16.10
CA ALA A 35 9.30 4.89 17.54
C ALA A 35 9.92 3.56 17.96
N LYS A 36 9.39 2.43 17.47
CA LYS A 36 9.95 1.10 17.72
C LYS A 36 11.37 0.97 17.18
N ARG A 37 11.62 1.50 15.98
CA ARG A 37 12.95 1.55 15.36
C ARG A 37 13.94 2.29 16.26
N LYS A 38 13.58 3.49 16.74
CA LYS A 38 14.45 4.30 17.62
C LYS A 38 14.80 3.61 18.93
N LYS A 39 13.96 2.67 19.38
CA LYS A 39 14.18 1.86 20.58
C LYS A 39 14.84 0.51 20.28
N GLU A 40 15.23 0.25 19.02
CA GLU A 40 15.78 -1.03 18.57
C GLU A 40 14.83 -2.23 18.85
N GLU A 41 13.52 -1.96 18.89
CA GLU A 41 12.46 -2.97 19.13
C GLU A 41 12.01 -3.67 17.84
N ILE A 42 12.57 -3.30 16.69
CA ILE A 42 12.31 -3.92 15.39
C ILE A 42 13.62 -4.12 14.63
N ASN A 43 13.75 -5.28 13.97
CA ASN A 43 14.93 -5.68 13.24
C ASN A 43 14.60 -6.00 11.77
N GLY A 44 15.65 -6.15 10.95
CA GLY A 44 15.57 -6.49 9.53
C GLY A 44 15.02 -5.35 8.68
N MET A 45 13.95 -5.61 7.92
CA MET A 45 13.40 -4.69 6.91
C MET A 45 13.04 -3.29 7.44
N TYR A 46 12.69 -3.16 8.72
CA TYR A 46 12.30 -1.87 9.29
C TYR A 46 13.48 -1.03 9.82
N GLU A 47 14.71 -1.56 9.81
CA GLU A 47 15.90 -0.83 10.26
C GLU A 47 16.18 0.40 9.37
N LEU A 48 15.85 0.29 8.09
CA LEU A 48 16.05 1.33 7.08
C LEU A 48 15.01 2.47 7.14
N LEU A 49 14.04 2.40 8.06
CA LEU A 49 12.98 3.41 8.15
C LEU A 49 13.50 4.73 8.75
N PHE A 50 13.94 5.67 7.89
CA PHE A 50 14.38 7.01 8.27
C PHE A 50 13.46 8.11 7.70
N ILE A 51 12.24 8.22 8.23
CA ILE A 51 11.32 9.30 7.85
C ILE A 51 11.53 10.51 8.75
N LYS A 52 11.87 11.66 8.15
CA LYS A 52 12.12 12.92 8.87
C LYS A 52 10.82 13.56 9.33
N ASN A 53 9.80 13.58 8.48
CA ASN A 53 8.48 14.09 8.78
C ASN A 53 7.42 13.16 8.18
N VAL A 54 6.49 12.67 9.00
CA VAL A 54 5.43 11.75 8.56
C VAL A 54 4.34 12.49 7.78
N GLU A 55 4.14 13.78 8.04
CA GLU A 55 3.18 14.61 7.31
C GLU A 55 3.62 14.89 5.86
N ASP A 56 4.88 14.57 5.51
CA ASP A 56 5.36 14.62 4.13
C ASP A 56 4.82 13.47 3.26
N LEU A 57 4.29 12.41 3.89
CA LEU A 57 3.76 11.24 3.18
C LEU A 57 2.36 11.54 2.64
N THR A 58 2.06 11.01 1.45
CA THR A 58 0.82 11.30 0.72
C THR A 58 -0.15 10.12 0.76
N GLU A 59 -1.36 10.34 0.23
CA GLU A 59 -2.32 9.26 0.01
C GLU A 59 -1.75 8.14 -0.89
N THR A 60 -0.88 8.47 -1.86
CA THR A 60 -0.19 7.48 -2.69
C THR A 60 0.69 6.56 -1.84
N ASP A 61 1.41 7.12 -0.87
CA ASP A 61 2.25 6.35 0.06
C ASP A 61 1.38 5.44 0.94
N ALA A 62 0.29 5.98 1.47
CA ALA A 62 -0.65 5.24 2.31
C ALA A 62 -1.37 4.12 1.53
N PHE A 63 -1.68 4.34 0.26
CA PHE A 63 -2.27 3.34 -0.62
C PHE A 63 -1.29 2.19 -0.90
N MET A 64 -0.04 2.52 -1.25
CA MET A 64 0.98 1.50 -1.43
C MET A 64 1.30 0.75 -0.15
N TRP A 65 1.30 1.43 1.00
CA TRP A 65 1.44 0.80 2.32
C TRP A 65 0.34 -0.22 2.59
N ARG A 66 -0.92 0.11 2.32
CA ARG A 66 -2.03 -0.84 2.45
C ARG A 66 -1.88 -2.03 1.50
N LYS A 67 -1.48 -1.79 0.26
CA LYS A 67 -1.23 -2.87 -0.73
C LYS A 67 -0.15 -3.85 -0.23
N VAL A 68 1.00 -3.35 0.22
CA VAL A 68 2.12 -4.24 0.65
C VAL A 68 1.86 -4.96 1.97
N ASN A 69 0.88 -4.51 2.75
CA ASN A 69 0.44 -5.19 3.97
C ASN A 69 -0.84 -6.00 3.78
N SER A 70 -1.42 -6.01 2.58
CA SER A 70 -2.61 -6.79 2.27
C SER A 70 -2.24 -8.27 2.12
N PRO A 71 -3.08 -9.21 2.60
CA PRO A 71 -2.89 -10.64 2.32
C PRO A 71 -2.98 -10.97 0.83
N GLU A 72 -3.57 -10.09 0.01
CA GLU A 72 -3.67 -10.25 -1.44
C GLU A 72 -2.41 -9.72 -2.15
N ILE A 73 -1.33 -10.51 -2.10
CA ILE A 73 -0.03 -10.21 -2.74
C ILE A 73 -0.17 -9.94 -4.25
N ASN A 74 -1.21 -10.49 -4.90
CA ASN A 74 -1.49 -10.29 -6.32
C ASN A 74 -1.97 -8.87 -6.69
N SER A 75 -2.16 -7.97 -5.70
CA SER A 75 -2.63 -6.61 -5.94
C SER A 75 -1.54 -5.61 -6.36
N ILE A 76 -0.26 -6.00 -6.30
CA ILE A 76 0.87 -5.15 -6.66
C ILE A 76 1.51 -5.67 -7.94
N THR A 77 1.27 -4.95 -9.03
CA THR A 77 1.90 -5.20 -10.33
C THR A 77 3.21 -4.43 -10.46
N GLN A 78 4.04 -4.80 -11.44
CA GLN A 78 5.22 -4.02 -11.81
C GLN A 78 4.85 -2.57 -12.20
N ASN A 79 3.72 -2.39 -12.89
CA ASN A 79 3.22 -1.08 -13.29
C ASN A 79 2.83 -0.22 -12.07
N ASP A 80 2.22 -0.80 -11.05
CA ASP A 80 1.93 -0.09 -9.80
C ASP A 80 3.21 0.43 -9.15
N LEU A 81 4.25 -0.41 -9.11
CA LEU A 81 5.54 -0.04 -8.53
C LEU A 81 6.23 1.05 -9.34
N GLU A 82 6.20 0.98 -10.67
CA GLU A 82 6.80 2.01 -11.53
C GLU A 82 6.07 3.35 -11.43
N ALA A 83 4.73 3.34 -11.42
CA ALA A 83 3.93 4.54 -11.20
C ALA A 83 4.25 5.18 -9.84
N TYR A 84 4.32 4.37 -8.79
CA TYR A 84 4.69 4.84 -7.45
C TYR A 84 6.09 5.45 -7.40
N ARG A 85 7.08 4.80 -8.03
CA ARG A 85 8.46 5.29 -8.09
C ARG A 85 8.56 6.64 -8.81
N GLN A 86 7.80 6.81 -9.89
CA GLN A 86 7.79 8.09 -10.61
C GLN A 86 7.10 9.19 -9.81
N ASP A 87 5.98 8.90 -9.15
CA ASP A 87 5.31 9.84 -8.25
C ASP A 87 6.24 10.34 -7.13
N VAL A 88 6.93 9.43 -6.45
CA VAL A 88 7.90 9.78 -5.40
C VAL A 88 9.06 10.59 -5.97
N LYS A 89 9.60 10.19 -7.13
CA LYS A 89 10.69 10.92 -7.80
C LYS A 89 10.29 12.36 -8.12
N ASN A 90 9.06 12.57 -8.60
CA ASN A 90 8.52 13.88 -8.96
C ASN A 90 8.25 14.77 -7.74
N SER A 91 7.98 14.19 -6.56
CA SER A 91 7.75 14.96 -5.34
C SER A 91 8.99 15.70 -4.81
N ASN A 92 10.19 15.24 -5.19
CA ASN A 92 11.47 15.67 -4.62
C ASN A 92 11.51 15.71 -3.07
N ASN A 93 10.70 14.89 -2.40
CA ASN A 93 10.61 14.85 -0.94
C ASN A 93 11.46 13.71 -0.36
N ILE A 94 12.33 14.01 0.62
CA ILE A 94 13.24 13.02 1.22
C ILE A 94 12.49 11.98 2.05
N SER A 95 11.52 12.38 2.86
CA SER A 95 10.70 11.47 3.67
C SER A 95 9.98 10.44 2.79
N ARG A 96 9.48 10.87 1.62
CA ARG A 96 8.86 9.98 0.63
C ARG A 96 9.87 9.04 -0.03
N LYS A 97 11.08 9.49 -0.35
CA LYS A 97 12.16 8.63 -0.90
C LYS A 97 12.57 7.53 0.08
N GLU A 98 12.71 7.87 1.36
CA GLU A 98 13.02 6.92 2.43
C GLU A 98 11.87 5.91 2.61
N PHE A 99 10.63 6.39 2.57
CA PHE A 99 9.47 5.50 2.64
C PHE A 99 9.36 4.58 1.42
N GLN A 100 9.66 5.08 0.22
CA GLN A 100 9.70 4.28 -1.01
C GLN A 100 10.72 3.13 -0.89
N ALA A 101 11.87 3.35 -0.27
CA ALA A 101 12.86 2.29 -0.05
C ALA A 101 12.28 1.14 0.80
N LEU A 102 11.56 1.47 1.89
CA LEU A 102 10.85 0.47 2.70
C LEU A 102 9.80 -0.30 1.88
N ILE A 103 8.99 0.42 1.08
CA ILE A 103 7.96 -0.20 0.22
C ILE A 103 8.59 -1.18 -0.77
N VAL A 104 9.68 -0.78 -1.44
CA VAL A 104 10.40 -1.63 -2.39
C VAL A 104 10.93 -2.89 -1.69
N GLN A 105 11.54 -2.75 -0.51
CA GLN A 105 12.05 -3.89 0.25
C GLN A 105 10.94 -4.88 0.63
N LYS A 106 9.78 -4.38 1.10
CA LYS A 106 8.59 -5.20 1.37
C LYS A 106 8.17 -6.00 0.14
N ILE A 107 8.02 -5.33 -1.00
CA ILE A 107 7.60 -5.97 -2.26
C ILE A 107 8.60 -7.06 -2.67
N THR A 108 9.90 -6.79 -2.59
CA THR A 108 10.94 -7.77 -2.91
C THR A 108 10.82 -9.01 -2.03
N ILE A 109 10.64 -8.86 -0.72
CA ILE A 109 10.45 -9.99 0.20
C ILE A 109 9.19 -10.80 -0.16
N LEU A 110 8.07 -10.14 -0.43
CA LEU A 110 6.82 -10.80 -0.81
C LEU A 110 6.95 -11.59 -2.12
N TRP A 111 7.61 -11.01 -3.13
CA TRP A 111 7.83 -11.68 -4.42
C TRP A 111 8.80 -12.86 -4.30
N LEU A 112 9.84 -12.76 -3.47
CA LEU A 112 10.77 -13.86 -3.19
C LEU A 112 10.07 -15.02 -2.47
N ASP A 113 9.24 -14.74 -1.46
CA ASP A 113 8.45 -15.75 -0.75
C ASP A 113 7.49 -16.47 -1.72
N ARG A 114 6.85 -15.72 -2.62
CA ARG A 114 5.99 -16.28 -3.66
C ARG A 114 6.74 -17.23 -4.59
N GLN A 115 7.87 -16.79 -5.17
CA GLN A 115 8.66 -17.63 -6.06
C GLN A 115 9.11 -18.92 -5.36
N THR A 116 9.45 -18.81 -4.08
CA THR A 116 9.85 -19.96 -3.26
C THR A 116 8.69 -20.96 -3.12
N LYS A 117 7.49 -20.49 -2.76
CA LYS A 117 6.28 -21.34 -2.64
C LYS A 117 5.85 -21.98 -3.96
N GLU A 118 5.93 -21.25 -5.07
CA GLU A 118 5.62 -21.78 -6.41
C GLU A 118 6.60 -22.89 -6.82
N ARG A 119 7.89 -22.78 -6.48
CA ARG A 119 8.88 -23.84 -6.73
C ARG A 119 8.59 -25.10 -5.91
N TYR A 120 8.25 -24.95 -4.63
CA TYR A 120 7.91 -26.10 -3.78
C TYR A 120 6.62 -26.80 -4.20
N SER A 121 5.63 -26.07 -4.73
CA SER A 121 4.38 -26.68 -5.22
C SER A 121 4.54 -27.42 -6.56
N GLN A 122 5.54 -27.07 -7.37
CA GLN A 122 5.87 -27.76 -8.61
C GLN A 122 6.84 -28.93 -8.45
N GLY A 123 7.65 -28.97 -7.38
CA GLY A 123 8.60 -30.06 -7.10
C GLY A 123 8.02 -31.31 -6.43
N HIS A 124 6.72 -31.32 -6.12
CA HIS A 124 6.00 -32.44 -5.49
C HIS A 124 4.82 -32.93 -6.35
N LYS A 125 5.00 -33.04 -7.68
CA LYS A 125 4.07 -33.75 -8.57
C LYS A 125 4.76 -34.92 -9.25
#